data_AF-A0A6G8Q0D1-F1
#
_entry.id   AF-A0A6G8Q0D1-F1
#
_cell.length_a   1.000
_cell.length_b   1.000
_cell.length_c   1.000
_cell.angle_alpha   90.00
_cell.angle_beta   90.00
_cell.angle_gamma   90.00
#
_symmetry.space_group_name_H-M   'P 1'
#
loop_
_entity.id
_entity.type
_entity.pdbx_description
1 polymer ?
#
loop_
_entity_poly.entity_id
_entity_poly.type
_entity_poly.pdbx_seq_one_letter_code
_entity_poly.pdbx_strand_id
1 'polypeptide(L)'
;MEAVGLERAHLVGHSMGGYIAAVLAARRPEIMRRLVLVAPAGVPTGRSMHGHLLPLLRAGRYMTPGFLPVLARDALRTGPVTLLGAAREILAEDVRGHLRGIRAPTLLVWGVGIP
;
A
#
# COMPACT_ATOMS: atom_id res chain seq x y z
N MET A 1 -13.15 -1.82 12.83
CA MET A 1 -13.72 -3.17 12.98
C MET A 1 -14.69 -3.21 14.16
N GLU A 2 -14.24 -2.84 15.35
CA GLU A 2 -15.11 -2.68 16.53
C GLU A 2 -16.30 -1.74 16.28
N ALA A 3 -16.06 -0.57 15.68
CA ALA A 3 -17.10 0.42 15.38
C ALA A 3 -18.24 -0.12 14.49
N VAL A 4 -18.03 -1.23 13.79
CA VAL A 4 -19.02 -1.90 12.93
C VAL A 4 -19.34 -3.31 13.42
N GLY A 5 -18.96 -3.66 14.66
CA GLY A 5 -19.26 -4.95 15.29
C GLY A 5 -18.53 -6.16 14.69
N LEU A 6 -17.44 -5.95 13.95
CA LEU A 6 -16.67 -7.04 13.35
C LEU A 6 -15.55 -7.49 14.28
N GLU A 7 -15.61 -8.74 14.75
CA GLU A 7 -14.52 -9.36 15.53
C GLU A 7 -13.31 -9.72 14.65
N ARG A 8 -13.57 -10.25 13.45
CA ARG A 8 -12.54 -10.58 12.45
C ARG A 8 -13.00 -10.28 11.04
N ALA A 9 -12.08 -9.93 10.14
CA ALA A 9 -12.39 -9.73 8.72
C ALA A 9 -11.34 -10.31 7.77
N HIS A 10 -11.72 -10.44 6.50
CA HIS A 10 -10.77 -10.58 5.40
C HIS A 10 -10.34 -9.18 4.97
N LEU A 11 -9.04 -8.93 4.87
CA LEU A 11 -8.52 -7.64 4.45
C LEU A 11 -7.82 -7.75 3.10
N VAL A 12 -8.15 -6.83 2.21
CA VAL A 12 -7.50 -6.67 0.91
C VAL A 12 -6.85 -5.29 0.87
N GLY A 13 -5.56 -5.24 0.55
CA GLY A 13 -4.81 -4.00 0.46
C GLY A 13 -4.01 -3.92 -0.83
N HIS A 14 -4.12 -2.79 -1.54
CA HIS A 14 -3.36 -2.50 -2.74
C HIS A 14 -2.35 -1.37 -2.51
N SER A 15 -1.11 -1.50 -3.02
CA SER A 15 -0.08 -0.46 -2.91
C SER A 15 0.14 -0.02 -1.45
N MET A 16 -0.01 1.26 -1.11
CA MET A 16 0.03 1.77 0.26
C MET A 16 -1.00 1.09 1.17
N GLY A 17 -2.21 0.79 0.67
CA GLY A 17 -3.21 0.03 1.42
C GLY A 17 -2.74 -1.40 1.73
N GLY A 18 -1.90 -1.98 0.87
CA GLY A 18 -1.24 -3.26 1.11
C GLY A 18 -0.22 -3.19 2.24
N TYR A 19 0.56 -2.11 2.30
CA TYR A 19 1.46 -1.83 3.42
C TYR A 19 0.68 -1.74 4.74
N ILE A 20 -0.34 -0.88 4.79
CA ILE A 20 -1.18 -0.69 5.98
C ILE A 20 -1.83 -2.02 6.41
N ALA A 21 -2.33 -2.79 5.46
CA ALA A 21 -2.93 -4.09 5.73
C ALA A 21 -1.92 -5.10 6.31
N ALA A 22 -0.68 -5.12 5.80
CA ALA A 22 0.39 -5.97 6.31
C ALA A 22 0.78 -5.59 7.75
N VAL A 23 0.93 -4.29 8.05
CA VAL A 23 1.21 -3.81 9.41
C VAL A 23 0.09 -4.17 10.37
N LEU A 24 -1.16 -3.95 9.97
CA LEU A 24 -2.32 -4.29 10.80
C LEU A 24 -2.37 -5.80 11.09
N ALA A 25 -2.17 -6.64 10.06
CA ALA A 25 -2.15 -8.08 10.21
C ALA A 25 -1.01 -8.60 11.10
N ALA A 26 0.13 -7.89 11.11
CA ALA A 26 1.27 -8.22 11.95
C ALA A 26 1.07 -7.78 13.41
N ARG A 27 0.51 -6.59 13.64
CA ARG A 27 0.32 -6.01 14.98
C ARG A 27 -0.90 -6.57 15.69
N ARG A 28 -1.96 -6.90 14.95
CA ARG A 28 -3.25 -7.39 15.47
C ARG A 28 -3.67 -8.66 14.72
N PRO A 29 -2.91 -9.76 14.81
CA PRO A 29 -3.22 -10.99 14.07
C PRO A 29 -4.58 -11.60 14.46
N GLU A 30 -5.08 -11.31 15.67
CA GLU A 30 -6.31 -11.87 16.22
C GLU A 30 -7.60 -11.35 15.56
N ILE A 31 -7.53 -10.19 14.88
CA ILE A 31 -8.67 -9.60 14.17
C ILE A 31 -8.70 -9.95 12.68
N MET A 32 -7.77 -10.80 12.22
CA MET A 32 -7.60 -11.12 10.81
C MET A 32 -8.04 -12.55 10.49
N ARG A 33 -8.95 -12.73 9.51
CA ARG A 33 -9.30 -14.05 8.96
C ARG A 33 -8.36 -14.45 7.82
N ARG A 34 -8.17 -13.57 6.84
CA ARG A 34 -7.26 -13.75 5.69
C ARG A 34 -6.76 -12.40 5.22
N LEU A 35 -5.58 -12.38 4.61
CA LEU A 35 -4.96 -11.19 4.06
C LEU A 35 -4.72 -11.36 2.56
N VAL A 36 -5.08 -10.36 1.75
CA VAL A 36 -4.72 -10.30 0.33
C VAL A 36 -3.94 -9.02 0.09
N LEU A 37 -2.70 -9.16 -0.38
CA LEU A 37 -1.82 -8.06 -0.69
C LEU A 37 -1.64 -7.95 -2.20
N VAL A 38 -2.01 -6.82 -2.79
CA VAL A 38 -1.91 -6.57 -4.23
C VAL A 38 -0.87 -5.48 -4.47
N ALA A 39 0.25 -5.83 -5.10
CA ALA A 39 1.38 -4.91 -5.31
C ALA A 39 1.68 -4.02 -4.08
N PRO A 40 1.82 -4.60 -2.86
CA PRO A 40 1.96 -3.82 -1.63
C PRO A 40 3.23 -2.96 -1.65
N ALA A 41 3.12 -1.74 -1.11
CA ALA A 41 4.26 -0.86 -0.91
C ALA A 41 5.23 -1.43 0.14
N GLY A 42 6.50 -1.02 0.07
CA GLY A 42 7.55 -1.37 1.05
C GLY A 42 8.04 -2.84 1.02
N VAL A 43 7.54 -3.68 0.11
CA VAL A 43 8.15 -4.98 -0.17
C VAL A 43 9.46 -4.76 -0.92
N PRO A 44 10.61 -5.28 -0.44
CA PRO A 44 11.90 -5.07 -1.11
C PRO A 44 11.86 -5.68 -2.51
N THR A 45 11.99 -4.84 -3.53
CA THR A 45 11.99 -5.28 -4.94
C THR A 45 13.39 -5.40 -5.53
N GLY A 46 14.43 -5.05 -4.75
CA GLY A 46 15.80 -4.92 -5.24
C GLY A 46 16.02 -3.73 -6.19
N ARG A 47 14.98 -2.93 -6.49
CA ARG A 47 15.08 -1.72 -7.31
C ARG A 47 15.47 -0.53 -6.45
N SER A 48 16.36 0.32 -6.97
CA SER A 48 16.66 1.62 -6.37
C SER A 48 15.44 2.56 -6.46
N MET A 49 15.42 3.63 -5.65
CA MET A 49 14.36 4.64 -5.66
C MET A 49 14.08 5.18 -7.08
N HIS A 50 15.12 5.35 -7.89
CA HIS A 50 15.02 5.74 -9.31
C HIS A 50 14.32 4.69 -10.19
N GLY A 51 14.48 3.40 -9.87
CA GLY A 51 13.79 2.29 -10.53
C GLY A 51 12.27 2.27 -10.31
N HIS A 52 11.76 3.00 -9.32
CA HIS A 52 10.33 3.18 -9.07
C HIS A 52 9.73 4.41 -9.77
N LEU A 53 10.54 5.44 -10.07
CA LEU A 53 10.08 6.67 -10.70
C LEU A 53 9.68 6.47 -12.17
N LEU A 54 10.49 5.74 -12.94
CA LEU A 54 10.22 5.52 -14.37
C LEU A 54 8.89 4.77 -14.62
N PRO A 55 8.56 3.67 -13.90
CA PRO A 55 7.25 3.03 -13.99
C PRO A 55 6.09 3.96 -13.62
N LEU A 56 6.26 4.84 -12.61
CA LEU A 56 5.23 5.82 -12.24
C LEU A 56 4.99 6.84 -13.34
N LEU A 57 6.06 7.36 -13.96
CA LEU A 57 5.95 8.26 -15.10
C LEU A 57 5.29 7.56 -16.30
N ARG A 58 5.67 6.31 -16.59
CA ARG A 58 5.01 5.49 -17.61
C ARG A 58 3.55 5.22 -17.27
N ALA A 59 3.19 5.07 -16.00
CA ALA A 59 1.80 4.92 -15.58
C ALA A 59 0.98 6.20 -15.84
N GLY A 60 1.62 7.36 -15.75
CA GLY A 60 1.03 8.66 -16.10
C GLY A 60 0.45 8.71 -17.52
N ARG A 61 0.95 7.90 -18.47
CA ARG A 61 0.37 7.82 -19.84
C ARG A 61 -1.06 7.26 -19.87
N TYR A 62 -1.46 6.54 -18.82
CA TYR A 62 -2.80 6.01 -18.67
C TYR A 62 -3.72 6.97 -17.91
N MET A 63 -3.18 8.10 -17.43
CA MET A 63 -3.94 9.10 -16.70
C MET A 63 -4.65 10.03 -17.70
N THR A 64 -5.96 10.19 -17.56
CA THR A 64 -6.71 11.13 -18.40
C THR A 64 -6.56 12.55 -17.86
N PRO A 65 -6.52 13.59 -18.71
CA PRO A 65 -6.44 14.99 -18.25
C PRO A 65 -7.58 15.37 -17.30
N GLY A 66 -8.78 14.78 -17.49
CA GLY A 66 -9.93 14.98 -16.60
C GLY A 66 -9.75 14.44 -15.18
N PHE A 67 -8.75 13.59 -14.93
CA PHE A 67 -8.44 13.08 -13.60
C PHE A 67 -7.52 14.01 -12.79
N LEU A 68 -6.80 14.93 -13.43
CA LEU A 68 -5.94 15.92 -12.76
C LEU A 68 -6.66 16.77 -11.70
N PRO A 69 -7.85 17.35 -11.96
CA PRO A 69 -8.54 18.12 -10.93
C PRO A 69 -8.99 17.25 -9.74
N VAL A 70 -9.30 15.96 -9.97
CA VAL A 70 -9.58 15.01 -8.89
C VAL A 70 -8.35 14.80 -8.04
N LEU A 71 -7.21 14.53 -8.68
CA LEU A 71 -5.93 14.34 -7.99
C LEU A 71 -5.53 15.56 -7.15
N ALA A 72 -5.67 16.77 -7.73
CA ALA A 72 -5.37 18.02 -7.04
C ALA A 72 -6.30 18.23 -5.84
N ARG A 73 -7.61 17.99 -6.02
CA ARG A 73 -8.60 18.11 -4.94
C ARG A 73 -8.31 17.14 -3.80
N ASP A 74 -7.97 15.90 -4.12
CA ASP A 74 -7.67 14.88 -3.12
C ASP A 74 -6.36 15.16 -2.40
N ALA A 75 -5.34 15.67 -3.10
CA ALA A 75 -4.09 16.11 -2.49
C ALA A 75 -4.31 17.27 -1.51
N LEU A 76 -5.12 18.27 -1.90
CA LEU A 76 -5.49 19.40 -1.03
C LEU A 76 -6.30 18.95 0.19
N ARG A 77 -7.28 18.05 0.01
CA ARG A 77 -8.09 17.48 1.10
C ARG A 77 -7.26 16.66 2.08
N THR A 78 -6.30 15.89 1.58
CA THR A 78 -5.38 15.08 2.40
C THR A 78 -4.42 15.98 3.19
N GLY A 79 -4.06 17.13 2.59
CA GLY A 79 -3.12 18.08 3.14
C GLY A 79 -1.67 17.76 2.75
N PRO A 80 -0.87 18.75 2.36
CA PRO A 80 0.50 18.54 1.85
C PRO A 80 1.44 17.90 2.88
N VAL A 81 1.26 18.22 4.16
CA VAL A 81 2.07 17.65 5.26
C VAL A 81 1.84 16.14 5.39
N THR A 82 0.57 15.71 5.40
CA THR A 82 0.19 14.30 5.46
C THR A 82 0.73 13.53 4.25
N LEU A 83 0.65 14.15 3.06
CA LEU A 83 1.15 13.55 1.82
C LEU A 83 2.66 13.33 1.87
N LEU A 84 3.41 14.33 2.36
CA LEU A 84 4.86 14.25 2.55
C LEU A 84 5.24 13.21 3.62
N GLY A 85 4.47 13.11 4.71
CA GLY A 85 4.64 12.10 5.75
C GLY A 85 4.48 10.68 5.18
N ALA A 86 3.35 10.42 4.51
CA ALA A 86 3.08 9.13 3.89
C ALA A 86 4.12 8.74 2.84
N ALA A 87 4.56 9.70 2.01
CA ALA A 87 5.62 9.46 1.04
C ALA A 87 6.95 9.08 1.70
N ARG A 88 7.32 9.76 2.79
CA ARG A 88 8.53 9.45 3.56
C ARG A 88 8.45 8.09 4.24
N GLU A 89 7.32 7.74 4.85
CA GLU A 89 7.11 6.43 5.47
C GLU A 89 7.25 5.31 4.43
N ILE A 90 6.59 5.43 3.27
CA ILE A 90 6.69 4.45 2.19
C ILE A 90 8.14 4.29 1.69
N LEU A 91 8.90 5.39 1.60
CA LEU A 91 10.29 5.38 1.12
C LEU A 91 11.27 4.86 2.17
N ALA A 92 10.99 5.07 3.45
CA ALA A 92 11.86 4.72 4.56
C ALA A 92 11.63 3.30 5.09
N GLU A 93 10.46 2.71 4.84
CA GLU A 93 10.08 1.48 5.53
C GLU A 93 10.42 0.19 4.80
N ASP A 94 11.03 -0.68 5.58
CA ASP A 94 11.27 -2.07 5.27
C ASP A 94 10.16 -2.94 5.87
N VAL A 95 9.28 -3.44 5.02
CA VAL A 95 8.15 -4.27 5.46
C VAL A 95 8.61 -5.61 6.01
N ARG A 96 9.85 -6.06 5.75
CA ARG A 96 10.39 -7.34 6.22
C ARG A 96 10.24 -7.53 7.73
N GLY A 97 10.38 -6.45 8.52
CA GLY A 97 10.21 -6.50 9.97
C GLY A 97 8.79 -6.90 10.39
N HIS A 98 7.79 -6.38 9.67
CA HIS A 98 6.38 -6.63 9.95
C HIS A 98 5.91 -7.98 9.40
N LEU A 99 6.47 -8.46 8.27
CA LEU A 99 6.03 -9.71 7.63
C LEU A 99 6.12 -10.92 8.57
N ARG A 100 7.11 -10.95 9.48
CA ARG A 100 7.27 -12.05 10.45
C ARG A 100 6.11 -12.16 11.45
N GLY A 101 5.41 -11.06 11.71
CA GLY A 101 4.28 -11.03 12.63
C GLY A 101 2.96 -11.50 12.02
N ILE A 102 2.88 -11.63 10.70
CA ILE A 102 1.65 -11.99 10.01
C ILE A 102 1.36 -13.48 10.23
N ARG A 103 0.27 -13.77 10.94
CA ARG A 103 -0.19 -15.15 11.21
C ARG A 103 -1.36 -15.60 10.33
N ALA A 104 -2.03 -14.64 9.68
CA ALA A 104 -3.16 -14.94 8.83
C ALA A 104 -2.72 -15.61 7.52
N PRO A 105 -3.49 -16.58 6.98
CA PRO A 105 -3.31 -17.05 5.62
C PRO A 105 -3.30 -15.87 4.65
N THR A 106 -2.21 -15.73 3.88
CA THR A 106 -1.92 -14.55 3.07
C THR A 106 -1.76 -14.91 1.60
N LEU A 107 -2.46 -14.20 0.73
CA LEU A 107 -2.28 -14.24 -0.73
C LEU A 107 -1.53 -12.98 -1.18
N LEU A 108 -0.42 -13.16 -1.89
CA LEU A 108 0.32 -12.07 -2.53
C LEU A 108 0.05 -12.09 -4.04
N VAL A 109 -0.47 -10.99 -4.56
CA VAL A 109 -0.66 -10.73 -5.99
C VAL A 109 0.40 -9.72 -6.41
N TRP A 110 1.28 -10.12 -7.33
CA TRP A 110 2.42 -9.31 -7.76
C TRP A 110 2.52 -9.25 -9.28
N GLY A 111 2.88 -8.08 -9.81
CA GLY A 111 3.14 -7.88 -11.24
C GLY A 111 4.63 -8.06 -11.56
N VAL A 112 4.96 -8.85 -12.58
CA VAL A 112 6.35 -9.08 -13.02
C VAL A 112 6.98 -7.89 -13.78
N GLY A 113 6.23 -6.80 -13.98
CA GLY A 113 6.62 -5.61 -14.72
C GLY A 113 6.00 -5.57 -16.11
N ILE A 114 5.89 -4.35 -16.67
CA ILE A 114 5.60 -4.14 -18.09
C ILE A 114 6.96 -4.16 -18.80
N PRO A 115 7.17 -4.95 -19.87
CA PRO A 115 8.41 -4.90 -20.65
C PRO A 115 8.77 -3.47 -21.10
#